data_AF-A0A2A4Y119-F1
#
_entry.id   AF-A0A2A4Y119-F1
#
_cell.length_a   1.000
_cell.length_b   1.000
_cell.length_c   1.000
_cell.angle_alpha   90.00
_cell.angle_beta   90.00
_cell.angle_gamma   90.00
#
_symmetry.space_group_name_H-M   'P 1'
#
loop_
_entity.id
_entity.type
_entity.pdbx_description
1 polymer ?
#
loop_
_entity_poly.entity_id
_entity_poly.type
_entity_poly.pdbx_seq_one_letter_code
_entity_poly.pdbx_strand_id
1 'polypeptide(L)'
;MSNVAKNCDTIGQVRAEIDRMDDLILPLMAERAGYVAQAPKFKKIIDDVVVPVRIDEIAHRMRAEAEQYGMNGGLAENIWRALIAEHIKFEQGVFRKMYDGDKNREKDT
;
A
#
# COMPACT_ATOMS: atom_id res chain seq x y z
N MET A 1 -14.61 -15.23 -8.42
CA MET A 1 -15.00 -14.70 -9.75
C MET A 1 -13.74 -14.19 -10.41
N SER A 2 -13.49 -14.53 -11.67
CA SER A 2 -12.28 -14.10 -12.38
C SER A 2 -12.48 -12.67 -12.90
N ASN A 3 -11.66 -11.72 -12.45
CA ASN A 3 -11.69 -10.33 -12.94
C ASN A 3 -10.84 -10.24 -14.22
N VAL A 4 -11.36 -10.76 -15.33
CA VAL A 4 -10.71 -10.65 -16.65
C VAL A 4 -11.18 -9.37 -17.34
N ALA A 5 -10.25 -8.60 -17.87
CA ALA A 5 -10.55 -7.41 -18.67
C ALA A 5 -11.39 -7.78 -19.89
N LYS A 6 -12.46 -7.00 -20.15
CA LYS A 6 -13.21 -7.14 -21.40
C LYS A 6 -12.39 -6.61 -22.57
N ASN A 7 -12.69 -7.10 -23.77
CA ASN A 7 -12.11 -6.54 -25.00
C ASN A 7 -12.65 -5.12 -25.22
N CYS A 8 -11.76 -4.22 -25.63
CA CYS A 8 -12.06 -2.84 -25.99
C CYS A 8 -11.64 -2.60 -27.44
N ASP A 9 -12.50 -1.95 -28.21
CA ASP A 9 -12.27 -1.67 -29.64
C ASP A 9 -11.63 -0.30 -29.86
N THR A 10 -11.60 0.55 -28.82
CA THR A 10 -11.01 1.90 -28.89
C THR A 10 -10.23 2.25 -27.62
N ILE A 11 -9.26 3.15 -27.75
CA ILE A 11 -8.54 3.69 -26.59
C ILE A 11 -9.47 4.43 -25.61
N GLY A 12 -10.59 4.99 -26.09
CA GLY A 12 -11.60 5.63 -25.25
C GLY A 12 -12.27 4.63 -24.32
N GLN A 13 -12.60 3.43 -24.82
CA GLN A 13 -13.17 2.36 -24.00
C GLN A 13 -12.16 1.82 -22.97
N VAL A 14 -10.89 1.69 -23.35
CA VAL A 14 -9.82 1.28 -22.41
C VAL A 14 -9.72 2.27 -21.24
N ARG A 15 -9.67 3.58 -21.55
CA ARG A 15 -9.59 4.63 -20.52
C ARG A 15 -10.81 4.60 -19.60
N ALA A 16 -12.02 4.50 -20.15
CA ALA A 16 -13.23 4.46 -19.34
C ALA A 16 -13.27 3.25 -18.38
N GLU A 17 -12.72 2.09 -18.78
CA GLU A 17 -12.61 0.95 -17.88
C GLU A 17 -11.53 1.12 -16.82
N ILE A 18 -10.41 1.76 -17.13
CA ILE A 18 -9.38 2.11 -16.15
C ILE A 18 -9.94 3.12 -15.15
N ASP A 19 -10.59 4.18 -15.61
CA ASP A 19 -11.22 5.19 -14.74
C ASP A 19 -12.23 4.52 -13.79
N ARG A 20 -13.07 3.61 -14.32
CA ARG A 20 -13.99 2.80 -13.50
C ARG A 20 -13.27 1.94 -12.45
N MET A 21 -12.09 1.39 -12.78
CA MET A 21 -11.29 0.62 -11.82
C MET A 21 -10.66 1.54 -10.77
N ASP A 22 -10.16 2.70 -11.17
CA ASP A 22 -9.56 3.68 -10.28
C ASP A 22 -10.59 4.23 -9.28
N ASP A 23 -11.83 4.42 -9.70
CA ASP A 23 -12.97 4.78 -8.82
C ASP A 23 -13.23 3.73 -7.73
N LEU A 24 -12.90 2.46 -7.98
CA LEU A 24 -13.02 1.37 -7.00
C LEU A 24 -11.75 1.22 -6.15
N ILE A 25 -10.59 1.43 -6.74
CA ILE A 25 -9.29 1.29 -6.07
C ILE A 25 -9.08 2.40 -5.05
N LEU A 26 -9.41 3.65 -5.40
CA LEU A 26 -9.11 4.80 -4.55
C LEU A 26 -9.79 4.74 -3.17
N PRO A 27 -11.10 4.40 -3.04
CA PRO A 27 -11.72 4.21 -1.73
C PRO A 27 -11.04 3.11 -0.88
N LEU A 28 -10.65 1.99 -1.51
CA LEU A 28 -9.92 0.92 -0.82
C LEU A 28 -8.53 1.36 -0.37
N MET A 29 -7.84 2.17 -1.17
CA MET A 29 -6.56 2.77 -0.77
C MET A 29 -6.73 3.75 0.39
N ALA A 30 -7.81 4.53 0.40
CA ALA A 30 -8.12 5.42 1.52
C ALA A 30 -8.40 4.64 2.81
N GLU A 31 -9.15 3.54 2.73
CA GLU A 31 -9.37 2.64 3.88
C GLU A 31 -8.04 2.05 4.38
N ARG A 32 -7.20 1.55 3.46
CA ARG A 32 -5.86 1.04 3.78
C ARG A 32 -5.01 2.09 4.48
N ALA A 33 -5.02 3.34 3.99
CA ALA A 33 -4.33 4.45 4.63
C ALA A 33 -4.88 4.74 6.04
N GLY A 34 -6.20 4.61 6.24
CA GLY A 34 -6.85 4.70 7.55
C GLY A 34 -6.33 3.67 8.56
N TYR A 35 -6.07 2.42 8.15
CA TYR A 35 -5.43 1.42 9.02
C TYR A 35 -3.95 1.73 9.27
N VAL A 36 -3.22 2.18 8.25
CA VAL A 36 -1.81 2.59 8.40
C VAL A 36 -1.68 3.77 9.37
N ALA A 37 -2.59 4.75 9.35
CA ALA A 37 -2.62 5.86 10.31
C ALA A 37 -2.83 5.43 11.77
N GLN A 38 -3.33 4.22 12.00
CA GLN A 38 -3.50 3.66 13.36
C GLN A 38 -2.25 2.94 13.85
N ALA A 39 -1.39 2.47 12.94
CA ALA A 39 -0.18 1.71 13.27
C ALA A 39 0.77 2.44 14.24
N PRO A 40 0.97 3.78 14.16
CA PRO A 40 1.78 4.54 15.13
C PRO A 40 1.36 4.37 16.60
N LYS A 41 0.10 4.02 16.88
CA LYS A 41 -0.39 3.78 18.25
C LYS A 41 0.25 2.54 18.89
N PHE A 42 0.77 1.62 18.07
CA PHE A 42 1.35 0.35 18.50
C PHE A 42 2.88 0.33 18.39
N LYS A 43 3.49 1.39 17.85
CA LYS A 43 4.93 1.51 17.64
C LYS A 43 5.56 2.34 18.75
N LYS A 44 6.70 1.86 19.28
CA LYS A 44 7.37 2.53 20.41
C LYS A 44 8.25 3.66 19.91
N ILE A 45 8.97 3.42 18.82
CA ILE A 45 9.91 4.35 18.21
C ILE A 45 9.70 4.45 16.69
N ILE A 46 10.19 5.53 16.08
CA ILE A 46 10.05 5.75 14.63
C ILE A 46 10.76 4.66 13.80
N ASP A 47 11.82 4.05 14.33
CA ASP A 47 12.55 2.96 13.66
C ASP A 47 11.69 1.70 13.51
N ASP A 48 10.66 1.52 14.36
CA ASP A 48 9.68 0.43 14.22
C ASP A 48 8.72 0.65 13.03
N VAL A 49 8.78 1.82 12.39
CA VAL A 49 7.89 2.14 11.27
C VAL A 49 8.21 1.28 10.05
N VAL A 50 9.50 1.01 9.80
CA VAL A 50 9.97 0.20 8.68
C VAL A 50 10.29 -1.21 9.17
N VAL A 51 9.51 -2.19 8.71
CA VAL A 51 9.75 -3.60 9.01
C VAL A 51 10.05 -4.34 7.71
N PRO A 52 11.32 -4.44 7.27
CA PRO A 52 11.68 -4.99 5.95
C PRO A 52 11.09 -6.37 5.68
N VAL A 53 11.13 -7.26 6.69
CA VAL A 53 10.54 -8.61 6.62
C VAL A 53 9.06 -8.55 6.23
N ARG A 54 8.30 -7.61 6.82
CA ARG A 54 6.87 -7.47 6.52
C ARG A 54 6.61 -6.97 5.10
N ILE A 55 7.50 -6.11 4.58
CA ILE A 55 7.41 -5.62 3.21
C ILE A 55 7.60 -6.78 2.23
N ASP A 56 8.63 -7.60 2.46
CA ASP A 56 8.94 -8.76 1.60
C ASP A 56 7.84 -9.82 1.65
N GLU A 57 7.29 -10.12 2.83
CA GLU A 57 6.14 -11.03 2.96
C GLU A 57 4.95 -10.58 2.11
N ILE A 58 4.58 -9.30 2.19
CA ILE A 58 3.45 -8.77 1.41
C ILE A 58 3.79 -8.81 -0.08
N ALA A 59 4.98 -8.35 -0.47
CA ALA A 59 5.40 -8.28 -1.87
C ALA A 59 5.43 -9.68 -2.52
N HIS A 60 6.02 -10.68 -1.86
CA HIS A 60 6.06 -12.05 -2.35
C HIS A 60 4.68 -12.71 -2.40
N ARG A 61 3.82 -12.45 -1.41
CA ARG A 61 2.43 -12.93 -1.44
C ARG A 61 1.69 -12.38 -2.66
N MET A 62 1.78 -11.08 -2.92
CA MET A 62 1.11 -10.44 -4.05
C MET A 62 1.68 -10.90 -5.38
N ARG A 63 3.00 -11.13 -5.47
CA ARG A 63 3.64 -11.76 -6.63
C ARG A 63 3.03 -13.13 -6.94
N ALA A 64 2.88 -13.98 -5.93
CA ALA A 64 2.36 -15.34 -6.09
C ALA A 64 0.85 -15.36 -6.42
N GLU A 65 0.07 -14.46 -5.82
CA GLU A 65 -1.37 -14.37 -6.07
C GLU A 65 -1.68 -13.75 -7.44
N ALA A 66 -0.84 -12.84 -7.95
CA ALA A 66 -1.07 -12.13 -9.22
C ALA A 66 -1.30 -13.06 -10.42
N GLU A 67 -0.59 -14.19 -10.46
CA GLU A 67 -0.71 -15.16 -11.54
C GLU A 67 -2.13 -15.76 -11.62
N GLN A 68 -2.82 -15.90 -10.48
CA GLN A 68 -4.20 -16.38 -10.42
C GLN A 68 -5.20 -15.41 -11.07
N TYR A 69 -4.81 -14.14 -11.19
CA TYR A 69 -5.59 -13.08 -11.82
C TYR A 69 -5.08 -12.73 -13.23
N GLY A 70 -4.14 -13.50 -13.79
CA GLY A 70 -3.55 -13.24 -15.10
C GLY A 70 -2.62 -12.02 -15.13
N MET A 71 -2.18 -11.54 -13.96
CA MET A 71 -1.25 -10.43 -13.82
C MET A 71 0.18 -10.96 -13.69
N ASN A 72 1.14 -10.29 -14.34
CA ASN A 72 2.56 -10.63 -14.17
C ASN A 72 2.97 -10.45 -12.69
N GLY A 73 3.54 -11.48 -12.07
CA GLY A 73 3.94 -11.44 -10.66
C GLY A 73 4.95 -10.34 -10.34
N GLY A 74 5.92 -10.08 -11.24
CA GLY A 74 6.89 -9.00 -11.05
C GLY A 74 6.27 -7.60 -11.12
N LEU A 75 5.28 -7.41 -12.00
CA LEU A 75 4.49 -6.17 -12.03
C LEU A 75 3.75 -5.95 -10.71
N ALA A 76 3.09 -6.99 -10.19
CA ALA A 76 2.37 -6.91 -8.92
C ALA A 76 3.32 -6.61 -7.76
N GLU A 77 4.46 -7.29 -7.69
CA GLU A 77 5.48 -7.06 -6.67
C GLU A 77 5.94 -5.59 -6.64
N ASN A 78 6.26 -5.03 -7.81
CA ASN A 78 6.73 -3.64 -7.93
C ASN A 78 5.65 -2.64 -7.46
N ILE A 79 4.39 -2.85 -7.87
CA ILE A 79 3.27 -1.99 -7.45
C ILE A 79 3.10 -2.04 -5.94
N TRP A 80 3.14 -3.22 -5.33
CA TRP A 80 2.95 -3.33 -3.88
C TRP A 80 4.11 -2.78 -3.08
N ARG A 81 5.35 -2.94 -3.54
CA ARG A 81 6.52 -2.32 -2.91
C ARG A 81 6.41 -0.79 -2.93
N ALA A 82 6.02 -0.20 -4.06
CA ALA A 82 5.79 1.23 -4.17
C ALA A 82 4.65 1.71 -3.26
N LEU A 83 3.51 1.00 -3.26
CA LEU A 83 2.37 1.28 -2.40
C LEU A 83 2.75 1.29 -0.92
N ILE A 84 3.51 0.27 -0.48
CA ILE A 84 3.98 0.16 0.91
C ILE A 84 4.94 1.29 1.25
N ALA A 85 5.87 1.63 0.36
CA ALA A 85 6.83 2.71 0.57
C ALA A 85 6.13 4.07 0.79
N GLU A 86 5.10 4.38 -0.01
CA GLU A 86 4.32 5.62 0.18
C GLU A 86 3.52 5.62 1.48
N HIS A 87 2.97 4.47 1.88
CA HIS A 87 2.27 4.35 3.16
C HIS A 87 3.21 4.46 4.37
N ILE A 88 4.45 3.99 4.26
CA ILE A 88 5.48 4.20 5.29
C ILE A 88 5.76 5.70 5.46
N LYS A 89 5.94 6.44 4.35
CA LYS A 89 6.14 7.90 4.42
C LYS A 89 4.94 8.61 5.06
N PHE A 90 3.73 8.22 4.69
CA PHE A 90 2.51 8.72 5.31
C PHE A 90 2.46 8.41 6.81
N GLU A 91 2.77 7.18 7.19
CA GLU A 91 2.82 6.73 8.59
C GLU A 91 3.83 7.53 9.42
N GLN A 92 5.03 7.76 8.90
CA GLN A 92 6.06 8.59 9.55
C GLN A 92 5.55 10.02 9.81
N GLY A 93 4.84 10.60 8.84
CA GLY A 93 4.20 11.91 9.00
C GLY A 93 3.11 11.92 10.08
N VAL A 94 2.31 10.85 10.17
CA VAL A 94 1.30 10.69 11.23
C VAL A 94 1.98 10.53 12.60
N PHE A 95 3.00 9.67 12.71
CA PHE A 95 3.77 9.47 13.93
C PHE A 95 4.33 10.80 14.44
N ARG A 96 5.01 11.57 13.56
CA ARG A 96 5.57 12.88 13.94
C ARG A 96 4.50 13.83 14.47
N LYS A 97 3.35 13.94 13.80
CA LYS A 97 2.24 14.79 14.27
C LYS A 97 1.66 14.34 15.61
N MET A 98 1.61 13.03 15.87
CA MET A 98 1.10 12.49 17.12
C MET A 98 2.04 12.73 18.31
N TYR A 99 3.34 12.78 18.07
CA TYR A 99 4.36 12.85 19.11
C TYR A 99 5.23 14.14 19.06
N ASP A 100 4.85 15.14 18.24
CA ASP A 100 5.51 16.46 18.17
C ASP A 100 5.31 17.18 19.51
N GLY A 101 6.27 17.00 20.42
CA GLY A 101 6.26 17.48 21.81
C GLY A 101 6.97 16.55 22.78
N ASP A 102 6.97 15.24 22.51
CA ASP A 102 7.65 14.22 23.31
C ASP A 102 9.05 13.92 22.73
N LYS A 103 10.03 14.74 23.09
CA LYS A 103 11.46 14.51 22.73
C LYS A 103 12.08 13.22 23.32
N ASN A 104 11.29 12.38 24.00
CA ASN A 104 11.78 11.24 24.79
C ASN A 104 11.34 9.85 24.27
N ARG A 105 10.75 9.73 23.06
CA ARG A 105 10.57 8.41 22.41
C ARG A 105 11.52 8.15 21.24
N GLU A 106 12.50 9.03 21.03
CA GLU A 106 13.63 8.74 20.17
C GLU A 106 14.74 8.11 21.04
N LYS A 107 14.66 6.78 21.21
CA LYS A 107 15.65 5.93 21.90
C LYS A 107 15.78 6.11 23.41
N ASP A 108 14.89 5.45 24.17
CA ASP A 108 15.33 4.89 25.46
C ASP A 108 15.96 3.52 25.17
N THR A 109 17.30 3.53 25.13
CA THR A 109 18.30 2.43 25.25
C THR A 109 17.97 1.05 24.70
#